data_AF-A0A090RP93-F1
#
_entry.id   AF-A0A090RP93-F1
#
_cell.length_a   1.000
_cell.length_b   1.000
_cell.length_c   1.000
_cell.angle_alpha   90.00
_cell.angle_beta   90.00
_cell.angle_gamma   90.00
#
_symmetry.space_group_name_H-M   'P 1'
#
loop_
_entity.id
_entity.type
_entity.pdbx_description
1 polymer ?
#
loop_
_entity_poly.entity_id
_entity_poly.type
_entity_poly.pdbx_seq_one_letter_code
_entity_poly.pdbx_strand_id
1 'polypeptide(L)'
;MTVKEILQVRNVRCFLMFRSSYFARFYYPVFTLLYLDYGLTLSQFAMLNVVWAATIVISEVPSGAFADTLGRKKLVVLSSLVMFVEIAMIALVPTENPNVVFTVFLINRVLSGLAMSLASGADEALAYDTLKDQGKEEVWPQVLQMQLRIASSVGIVVTLLGAAMYDVNFMAPIFEALGLNRPESTQDIMRIPVFATLIVALIAIYAAFSMEEEKKEKTAEGGKLATSMASLKLTMNTGKWVLSTLTFCLFCSTTAYSSTPRACFSP
;
A
#
# COMPACT_ATOMS: atom_id res chain seq x y z
N MET A 1 20.67 -21.98 8.69
CA MET A 1 20.63 -20.72 9.47
C MET A 1 19.42 -20.78 10.39
N THR A 2 19.57 -20.48 11.67
CA THR A 2 18.42 -20.42 12.60
C THR A 2 17.64 -19.11 12.42
N VAL A 3 16.36 -19.06 12.81
CA VAL A 3 15.54 -17.83 12.72
C VAL A 3 16.22 -16.64 13.42
N LYS A 4 16.91 -16.91 14.54
CA LYS A 4 17.64 -15.90 15.30
C LYS A 4 18.78 -15.27 14.51
N GLU A 5 19.52 -16.07 13.75
CA GLU A 5 20.61 -15.61 12.89
C GLU A 5 20.08 -14.78 11.70
N ILE A 6 18.96 -15.19 11.10
CA ILE A 6 18.31 -14.43 10.01
C ILE A 6 17.92 -13.03 10.51
N LEU A 7 17.38 -12.93 11.72
CA LEU A 7 16.99 -11.66 12.35
C LEU A 7 18.17 -10.78 12.82
N GLN A 8 19.40 -11.31 12.84
CA GLN A 8 20.59 -10.50 13.10
C GLN A 8 20.98 -9.64 11.91
N VAL A 9 20.59 -10.04 10.68
CA VAL A 9 20.83 -9.22 9.49
C VAL A 9 19.93 -7.98 9.55
N ARG A 10 20.56 -6.81 9.68
CA ARG A 10 19.87 -5.53 9.90
C ARG A 10 18.80 -5.25 8.86
N ASN A 11 19.14 -5.35 7.56
CA ASN A 11 18.20 -5.07 6.48
C ASN A 11 17.04 -6.06 6.42
N VAL A 12 17.27 -7.35 6.74
CA VAL A 12 16.19 -8.34 6.83
C VAL A 12 15.23 -7.98 7.97
N ARG A 13 15.76 -7.64 9.15
CA ARG A 13 14.92 -7.20 10.27
C ARG A 13 14.14 -5.93 9.94
N CYS A 14 14.79 -4.93 9.35
CA CYS A 14 14.15 -3.69 8.92
C CYS A 14 13.10 -3.95 7.84
N PHE A 15 13.32 -4.88 6.92
CA PHE A 15 12.35 -5.30 5.90
C PHE A 15 11.09 -5.91 6.52
N LEU A 16 11.24 -6.81 7.48
CA LEU A 16 10.11 -7.40 8.21
C LEU A 16 9.34 -6.34 8.98
N MET A 17 10.03 -5.45 9.70
CA MET A 17 9.40 -4.34 10.43
C MET A 17 8.68 -3.37 9.50
N PHE A 18 9.33 -3.00 8.39
CA PHE A 18 8.80 -2.09 7.38
C PHE A 18 7.51 -2.65 6.78
N ARG A 19 7.54 -3.86 6.19
CA ARG A 19 6.33 -4.43 5.57
C ARG A 19 5.21 -4.66 6.57
N SER A 20 5.53 -5.17 7.76
CA SER A 20 4.51 -5.42 8.79
C SER A 20 3.81 -4.11 9.20
N SER A 21 4.59 -3.05 9.41
CA SER A 21 4.06 -1.73 9.79
C SER A 21 3.35 -1.04 8.63
N TYR A 22 3.87 -1.19 7.40
CA TYR A 22 3.30 -0.60 6.20
C TYR A 22 1.89 -1.16 5.92
N PHE A 23 1.67 -2.46 6.12
CA PHE A 23 0.35 -3.08 5.94
C PHE A 23 -0.55 -3.04 7.18
N ALA A 24 -0.02 -2.64 8.34
CA ALA A 24 -0.77 -2.52 9.59
C ALA A 24 -1.63 -1.25 9.64
N ARG A 25 -2.67 -1.21 8.80
CA ARG A 25 -3.61 -0.09 8.72
C ARG A 25 -4.91 -0.41 9.45
N PHE A 26 -5.09 0.12 10.66
CA PHE A 26 -6.24 -0.16 11.53
C PHE A 26 -7.58 0.32 10.96
N TYR A 27 -7.56 1.30 10.06
CA TYR A 27 -8.80 1.76 9.44
C TYR A 27 -9.25 0.89 8.25
N TYR A 28 -8.44 -0.07 7.77
CA TYR A 28 -8.80 -0.91 6.61
C TYR A 28 -10.08 -1.75 6.78
N PRO A 29 -10.35 -2.38 7.94
CA PRO A 29 -11.56 -3.18 8.16
C PRO A 29 -12.85 -2.37 8.02
N VAL A 30 -12.76 -1.07 8.34
CA VAL A 30 -13.87 -0.11 8.32
C VAL A 30 -13.69 0.91 7.19
N PHE A 31 -12.82 0.63 6.21
CA PHE A 31 -12.38 1.60 5.22
C PHE A 31 -13.54 2.22 4.43
N THR A 32 -14.44 1.36 3.95
CA THR A 32 -15.63 1.82 3.22
C THR A 32 -16.53 2.66 4.12
N LEU A 33 -16.79 2.21 5.35
CA LEU A 33 -17.64 2.92 6.31
C LEU A 33 -17.06 4.29 6.66
N LEU A 34 -15.75 4.35 6.93
CA LEU A 34 -15.03 5.59 7.21
C LEU A 34 -15.23 6.61 6.08
N TYR A 35 -15.11 6.19 4.82
CA TYR A 35 -15.28 7.09 3.68
C TYR A 35 -16.72 7.59 3.55
N LEU A 36 -17.70 6.71 3.80
CA LEU A 36 -19.12 7.09 3.81
C LEU A 36 -19.43 8.05 4.97
N ASP A 37 -18.83 7.85 6.15
CA ASP A 37 -18.99 8.71 7.32
C ASP A 37 -18.32 10.09 7.14
N TYR A 38 -17.31 10.19 6.27
CA TYR A 38 -16.80 11.47 5.76
C TYR A 38 -17.75 12.18 4.77
N GLY A 39 -18.88 11.55 4.41
CA GLY A 39 -19.90 12.10 3.51
C GLY A 39 -19.68 11.76 2.03
N LEU A 40 -18.78 10.83 1.71
CA LEU A 40 -18.60 10.36 0.34
C LEU A 40 -19.73 9.41 -0.06
N THR A 41 -20.10 9.42 -1.33
CA THR A 41 -21.02 8.42 -1.88
C THR A 41 -20.28 7.12 -2.21
N LEU A 42 -21.02 6.02 -2.31
CA LEU A 42 -20.45 4.74 -2.75
C LEU A 42 -19.84 4.82 -4.16
N SER A 43 -20.40 5.63 -5.05
CA SER A 43 -19.86 5.88 -6.39
C SER A 43 -18.53 6.64 -6.36
N GLN A 44 -18.42 7.66 -5.50
CA GLN A 44 -17.15 8.36 -5.28
C GLN A 44 -16.10 7.42 -4.69
N PHE A 45 -16.47 6.59 -3.71
CA PHE A 45 -15.58 5.57 -3.15
C PHE A 45 -15.06 4.59 -4.22
N ALA A 46 -15.93 4.09 -5.10
CA ALA A 46 -15.52 3.21 -6.19
C ALA A 46 -14.55 3.92 -7.15
N MET A 47 -14.85 5.16 -7.54
CA MET A 47 -13.97 5.97 -8.40
C MET A 47 -12.59 6.21 -7.76
N LEU A 48 -12.55 6.51 -6.46
CA LEU A 48 -11.32 6.69 -5.69
C LEU A 48 -10.44 5.41 -5.69
N ASN A 49 -11.04 4.23 -5.69
CA ASN A 49 -10.31 2.97 -5.81
C ASN A 49 -9.78 2.72 -7.23
N VAL A 50 -10.53 3.12 -8.26
CA VAL A 50 -10.05 3.09 -9.65
C VAL A 50 -8.85 4.01 -9.83
N VAL A 51 -8.91 5.23 -9.32
CA VAL A 51 -7.80 6.21 -9.39
C VAL A 51 -6.55 5.67 -8.70
N TRP A 52 -6.70 5.06 -7.53
CA TRP A 52 -5.58 4.42 -6.83
C TRP A 52 -4.95 3.30 -7.64
N ALA A 53 -5.76 2.37 -8.17
CA ALA A 53 -5.25 1.26 -8.97
C ALA A 53 -4.56 1.76 -10.25
N ALA A 54 -5.16 2.75 -10.94
CA ALA A 54 -4.56 3.38 -12.11
C ALA A 54 -3.23 4.06 -11.76
N THR A 55 -3.16 4.75 -10.62
CA THR A 55 -1.94 5.40 -10.15
C THR A 55 -0.83 4.39 -9.91
N ILE A 56 -1.12 3.22 -9.29
CA ILE A 56 -0.13 2.16 -9.09
C ILE A 56 0.45 1.72 -10.43
N VAL A 57 -0.41 1.36 -11.39
CA VAL A 57 0.02 0.84 -12.70
C VAL A 57 0.84 1.88 -13.47
N ILE A 58 0.38 3.13 -13.49
CA ILE A 58 1.10 4.23 -14.16
C ILE A 58 2.44 4.50 -13.49
N SER A 59 2.50 4.38 -12.17
CA SER A 59 3.69 4.73 -11.38
C SER A 59 4.71 3.60 -11.27
N GLU A 60 4.34 2.36 -11.56
CA GLU A 60 5.22 1.19 -11.45
C GLU A 60 6.43 1.25 -12.38
N VAL A 61 6.22 1.71 -13.62
CA VAL A 61 7.31 1.88 -14.59
C VAL A 61 8.27 2.99 -14.18
N PRO A 62 7.82 4.22 -13.85
CA PRO A 62 8.72 5.27 -13.39
C PRO A 62 9.34 4.95 -12.03
N SER A 63 8.66 4.27 -11.10
CA SER A 63 9.23 3.90 -9.80
C SER A 63 10.42 2.95 -9.96
N GLY A 64 10.35 1.99 -10.88
CA GLY A 64 11.47 1.14 -11.25
C GLY A 64 12.67 1.93 -11.78
N ALA A 65 12.44 2.88 -12.70
CA ALA A 65 13.51 3.75 -13.21
C ALA A 65 14.09 4.69 -12.12
N PHE A 66 13.27 5.14 -11.19
CA PHE A 66 13.72 5.91 -10.04
C PHE A 66 14.58 5.07 -9.08
N ALA A 67 14.32 3.76 -8.97
CA ALA A 67 15.10 2.86 -8.12
C ALA A 67 16.55 2.77 -8.62
N ASP A 68 16.72 2.70 -9.94
CA ASP A 68 18.02 2.61 -10.59
C ASP A 68 18.83 3.92 -10.52
N THR A 69 18.16 5.07 -10.37
CA THR A 69 18.80 6.40 -10.42
C THR A 69 19.00 7.04 -9.05
N LEU A 70 17.97 7.03 -8.18
CA LEU A 70 18.01 7.65 -6.86
C LEU A 70 18.59 6.72 -5.78
N GLY A 71 18.53 5.40 -6.01
CA GLY A 71 18.86 4.35 -5.04
C GLY A 71 17.62 3.82 -4.33
N ARG A 72 17.63 2.54 -3.99
CA ARG A 72 16.48 1.82 -3.43
C ARG A 72 16.15 2.29 -2.02
N LYS A 73 17.16 2.61 -1.20
CA LYS A 73 16.92 3.11 0.17
C LYS A 73 16.09 4.39 0.15
N LYS A 74 16.41 5.31 -0.75
CA LYS A 74 15.69 6.59 -0.84
C LYS A 74 14.24 6.39 -1.27
N LEU A 75 13.97 5.40 -2.13
CA LEU A 75 12.60 5.07 -2.51
C LEU A 75 11.79 4.52 -1.35
N VAL A 76 12.35 3.60 -0.57
CA VAL A 76 11.66 3.05 0.61
C VAL A 76 11.37 4.15 1.64
N VAL A 77 12.34 5.06 1.87
CA VAL A 77 12.13 6.24 2.72
C VAL A 77 11.04 7.15 2.16
N LEU A 78 11.12 7.51 0.87
CA LEU A 78 10.11 8.37 0.24
C LEU A 78 8.72 7.76 0.31
N SER A 79 8.59 6.45 0.05
CA SER A 79 7.34 5.72 0.20
C SER A 79 6.79 5.82 1.62
N SER A 80 7.63 5.60 2.64
CA SER A 80 7.20 5.68 4.05
C SER A 80 6.74 7.09 4.46
N LEU A 81 7.37 8.13 3.91
CA LEU A 81 6.99 9.52 4.16
C LEU A 81 5.68 9.88 3.46
N VAL A 82 5.52 9.47 2.19
CA VAL A 82 4.26 9.67 1.46
C VAL A 82 3.13 8.91 2.15
N MET A 83 3.39 7.69 2.64
CA MET A 83 2.46 6.92 3.47
C MET A 83 2.02 7.70 4.72
N PHE A 84 2.97 8.31 5.44
CA PHE A 84 2.62 9.11 6.62
C PHE A 84 1.76 10.33 6.26
N VAL A 85 2.11 11.03 5.18
CA VAL A 85 1.35 12.20 4.71
C VAL A 85 -0.06 11.80 4.27
N GLU A 86 -0.25 10.70 3.54
CA GLU A 86 -1.59 10.25 3.16
C GLU A 86 -2.47 9.96 4.39
N ILE A 87 -1.93 9.29 5.42
CA ILE A 87 -2.68 8.95 6.64
C ILE A 87 -2.98 10.22 7.44
N ALA A 88 -2.03 11.14 7.52
CA ALA A 88 -2.23 12.44 8.17
C ALA A 88 -3.33 13.27 7.48
N MET A 89 -3.42 13.22 6.14
CA MET A 89 -4.50 13.87 5.40
C MET A 89 -5.86 13.31 5.80
N ILE A 90 -6.01 11.99 5.95
CA ILE A 90 -7.27 11.37 6.42
C ILE A 90 -7.56 11.79 7.87
N ALA A 91 -6.55 11.88 8.73
CA ALA A 91 -6.74 12.24 10.13
C ALA A 91 -7.20 13.69 10.35
N LEU A 92 -6.75 14.61 9.47
CA LEU A 92 -6.92 16.06 9.64
C LEU A 92 -7.93 16.67 8.67
N VAL A 93 -8.55 15.89 7.79
CA VAL A 93 -9.49 16.42 6.78
C VAL A 93 -10.70 17.09 7.47
N PRO A 94 -11.01 18.36 7.14
CA PRO A 94 -12.21 19.01 7.65
C PRO A 94 -13.46 18.40 7.00
N THR A 95 -14.48 18.12 7.81
CA THR A 95 -15.75 17.50 7.39
C THR A 95 -16.80 18.49 6.91
N GLU A 96 -16.53 19.80 7.02
CA GLU A 96 -17.52 20.85 6.79
C GLU A 96 -17.92 21.05 5.31
N ASN A 97 -17.04 20.71 4.37
CA ASN A 97 -17.28 20.93 2.93
C ASN A 97 -17.07 19.65 2.10
N PRO A 98 -18.15 19.03 1.58
CA PRO A 98 -18.06 17.78 0.80
C PRO A 98 -17.15 17.84 -0.44
N ASN A 99 -17.05 18.99 -1.10
CA ASN A 99 -16.19 19.15 -2.28
C ASN A 99 -14.70 19.14 -1.90
N VAL A 100 -14.38 19.77 -0.76
CA VAL A 100 -13.01 19.77 -0.21
C VAL A 100 -12.65 18.36 0.25
N VAL A 101 -13.55 17.70 0.97
CA VAL A 101 -13.39 16.30 1.39
C VAL A 101 -13.07 15.42 0.19
N PHE A 102 -13.91 15.43 -0.85
CA PHE A 102 -13.69 14.62 -2.04
C PHE A 102 -12.32 14.89 -2.72
N THR A 103 -11.93 16.16 -2.84
CA THR A 103 -10.65 16.53 -3.46
C THR A 103 -9.46 16.05 -2.63
N VAL A 104 -9.52 16.19 -1.31
CA VAL A 104 -8.49 15.68 -0.38
C VAL A 104 -8.38 14.16 -0.50
N PHE A 105 -9.51 13.45 -0.55
CA PHE A 105 -9.53 12.00 -0.72
C PHE A 105 -9.00 11.57 -2.09
N LEU A 106 -9.24 12.33 -3.15
CA LEU A 106 -8.68 12.07 -4.48
C LEU A 106 -7.15 12.18 -4.46
N ILE A 107 -6.61 13.27 -3.91
CA ILE A 107 -5.17 13.47 -3.75
C ILE A 107 -4.58 12.35 -2.87
N ASN A 108 -5.25 12.03 -1.77
CA ASN A 108 -4.86 10.93 -0.89
C ASN A 108 -4.72 9.61 -1.66
N ARG A 109 -5.67 9.24 -2.52
CA ARG A 109 -5.59 7.99 -3.29
C ARG A 109 -4.46 7.98 -4.32
N VAL A 110 -4.15 9.13 -4.92
CA VAL A 110 -2.98 9.27 -5.81
C VAL A 110 -1.69 9.09 -5.00
N LEU A 111 -1.55 9.78 -3.86
CA LEU A 111 -0.39 9.62 -2.97
C LEU A 111 -0.24 8.19 -2.47
N SER A 112 -1.34 7.53 -2.13
CA SER A 112 -1.38 6.12 -1.72
C SER A 112 -0.83 5.18 -2.79
N GLY A 113 -1.28 5.38 -4.04
CA GLY A 113 -0.81 4.57 -5.16
C GLY A 113 0.66 4.80 -5.46
N LEU A 114 1.11 6.05 -5.39
CA LEU A 114 2.52 6.43 -5.53
C LEU A 114 3.38 5.79 -4.44
N ALA A 115 3.00 5.92 -3.17
CA ALA A 115 3.73 5.33 -2.05
C ALA A 115 3.91 3.82 -2.22
N MET A 116 2.83 3.11 -2.58
CA MET A 116 2.87 1.67 -2.78
C MET A 116 3.77 1.27 -3.94
N SER A 117 3.70 2.00 -5.05
CA SER A 117 4.54 1.77 -6.23
C SER A 117 6.04 2.03 -5.97
N LEU A 118 6.36 3.02 -5.13
CA LEU A 118 7.74 3.36 -4.75
C LEU A 118 8.37 2.33 -3.79
N ALA A 119 7.58 1.78 -2.86
CA ALA A 119 8.06 0.72 -1.97
C ALA A 119 8.18 -0.62 -2.69
N SER A 120 7.31 -0.89 -3.66
CA SER A 120 7.20 -2.19 -4.34
C SER A 120 8.55 -2.62 -4.92
N GLY A 121 9.10 -3.72 -4.42
CA GLY A 121 10.34 -4.34 -4.88
C GLY A 121 11.62 -3.66 -4.38
N ALA A 122 11.59 -2.37 -4.02
CA ALA A 122 12.76 -1.67 -3.48
C ALA A 122 13.15 -2.18 -2.08
N ASP A 123 12.15 -2.46 -1.24
CA ASP A 123 12.33 -2.99 0.12
C ASP A 123 12.84 -4.44 0.11
N GLU A 124 12.25 -5.29 -0.74
CA GLU A 124 12.67 -6.68 -0.96
C GLU A 124 14.09 -6.76 -1.49
N ALA A 125 14.41 -5.94 -2.49
CA ALA A 125 15.73 -5.95 -3.12
C ALA A 125 16.85 -5.50 -2.17
N LEU A 126 16.60 -4.56 -1.24
CA LEU A 126 17.58 -4.18 -0.22
C LEU A 126 17.89 -5.35 0.72
N ALA A 127 16.87 -6.07 1.18
CA ALA A 127 17.04 -7.22 2.06
C ALA A 127 17.70 -8.40 1.34
N TYR A 128 17.29 -8.68 0.10
CA TYR A 128 17.86 -9.73 -0.72
C TYR A 128 19.33 -9.47 -1.08
N ASP A 129 19.67 -8.26 -1.54
CA ASP A 129 21.05 -7.91 -1.88
C ASP A 129 21.98 -8.06 -0.67
N THR A 130 21.52 -7.68 0.53
CA THR A 130 22.31 -7.87 1.76
C THR A 130 22.60 -9.34 2.07
N LEU A 131 21.63 -10.23 1.82
CA LEU A 131 21.83 -11.67 2.01
C LEU A 131 22.75 -12.24 0.95
N LYS A 132 22.60 -11.76 -0.30
CA LYS A 132 23.48 -12.10 -1.41
C LYS A 132 24.93 -11.72 -1.16
N ASP A 133 25.19 -10.50 -0.69
CA ASP A 133 26.54 -10.03 -0.40
C ASP A 133 27.19 -10.81 0.76
N GLN A 134 26.38 -11.39 1.65
CA GLN A 134 26.83 -12.31 2.70
C GLN A 134 26.94 -13.77 2.25
N GLY A 135 26.64 -14.09 0.98
CA GLY A 135 26.66 -15.44 0.44
C GLY A 135 25.54 -16.35 0.98
N LYS A 136 24.41 -15.77 1.41
CA LYS A 136 23.28 -16.45 2.08
C LYS A 136 21.98 -16.33 1.29
N GLU A 137 22.02 -16.41 -0.04
CA GLU A 137 20.83 -16.26 -0.88
C GLU A 137 19.79 -17.38 -0.63
N GLU A 138 20.25 -18.56 -0.22
CA GLU A 138 19.43 -19.76 0.01
C GLU A 138 18.40 -19.60 1.14
N VAL A 139 18.60 -18.63 2.05
CA VAL A 139 17.65 -18.35 3.14
C VAL A 139 16.55 -17.36 2.75
N TRP A 140 16.62 -16.72 1.58
CA TRP A 140 15.62 -15.75 1.13
C TRP A 140 14.17 -16.29 1.13
N PRO A 141 13.89 -17.51 0.64
CA PRO A 141 12.53 -18.07 0.72
C PRO A 141 12.02 -18.19 2.16
N GLN A 142 12.90 -18.43 3.13
CA GLN A 142 12.53 -18.51 4.55
C GLN A 142 12.18 -17.13 5.10
N VAL A 143 12.90 -16.08 4.68
CA VAL A 143 12.59 -14.67 5.02
C VAL A 143 11.21 -14.28 4.49
N LEU A 144 10.90 -14.62 3.24
CA LEU A 144 9.58 -14.35 2.66
C LEU A 144 8.46 -15.10 3.39
N GLN A 145 8.67 -16.38 3.74
CA GLN A 145 7.70 -17.13 4.54
C GLN A 145 7.49 -16.50 5.93
N MET A 146 8.56 -16.07 6.58
CA MET A 146 8.48 -15.37 7.86
C MET A 146 7.73 -14.04 7.73
N GLN A 147 7.99 -13.27 6.66
CA GLN A 147 7.27 -12.03 6.37
C GLN A 147 5.77 -12.29 6.22
N LEU A 148 5.37 -13.31 5.45
CA LEU A 148 3.95 -13.65 5.24
C LEU A 148 3.26 -14.07 6.54
N ARG A 149 3.95 -14.86 7.38
CA ARG A 149 3.43 -15.27 8.70
C ARG A 149 3.22 -14.06 9.62
N ILE A 150 4.23 -13.19 9.73
CA ILE A 150 4.14 -11.97 10.54
C ILE A 150 3.03 -11.06 10.02
N ALA A 151 2.97 -10.83 8.70
CA ALA A 151 1.94 -10.01 8.07
C ALA A 151 0.54 -10.54 8.32
N SER A 152 0.35 -11.87 8.30
CA SER A 152 -0.94 -12.50 8.61
C SER A 152 -1.33 -12.31 10.08
N SER A 153 -0.39 -12.56 11.01
CA SER A 153 -0.63 -12.34 12.44
C SER A 153 -0.95 -10.88 12.76
N VAL A 154 -0.17 -9.95 12.20
CA VAL A 154 -0.41 -8.51 12.35
C VAL A 154 -1.74 -8.13 11.72
N GLY A 155 -2.08 -8.66 10.55
CA GLY A 155 -3.35 -8.40 9.87
C GLY A 155 -4.57 -8.80 10.70
N ILE A 156 -4.52 -9.94 11.39
CA ILE A 156 -5.59 -10.37 12.31
C ILE A 156 -5.73 -9.37 13.46
N VAL A 157 -4.62 -9.01 14.12
CA VAL A 157 -4.62 -8.09 15.26
C VAL A 157 -5.13 -6.71 14.85
N VAL A 158 -4.61 -6.18 13.74
CA VAL A 158 -5.01 -4.88 13.18
C VAL A 158 -6.48 -4.87 12.77
N THR A 159 -6.99 -5.99 12.24
CA THR A 159 -8.40 -6.08 11.84
C THR A 159 -9.32 -6.05 13.05
N LEU A 160 -9.02 -6.85 14.07
CA LEU A 160 -9.81 -6.91 15.30
C LEU A 160 -9.78 -5.59 16.06
N LEU A 161 -8.57 -5.04 16.28
CA LEU A 161 -8.41 -3.76 16.98
C LEU A 161 -9.00 -2.60 16.19
N GLY A 162 -8.83 -2.60 14.86
CA GLY A 162 -9.37 -1.57 13.98
C GLY A 162 -10.90 -1.50 14.02
N ALA A 163 -11.56 -2.67 13.96
CA ALA A 163 -13.00 -2.75 14.11
C ALA A 163 -13.47 -2.33 15.52
N ALA A 164 -12.77 -2.77 16.56
CA ALA A 164 -13.09 -2.40 17.95
C ALA A 164 -12.93 -0.89 18.21
N MET A 165 -11.90 -0.26 17.65
CA MET A 165 -11.69 1.19 17.72
C MET A 165 -12.78 2.01 17.02
N TYR A 166 -13.54 1.40 16.11
CA TYR A 166 -14.64 2.03 15.38
C TYR A 166 -16.01 1.83 16.06
N ASP A 167 -16.10 1.00 17.10
CA ASP A 167 -17.33 0.73 17.84
C ASP A 167 -17.45 1.64 19.07
N VAL A 168 -18.50 2.46 19.10
CA VAL A 168 -18.81 3.38 20.20
C VAL A 168 -18.98 2.62 21.52
N ASN A 169 -19.61 1.45 21.51
CA ASN A 169 -19.86 0.68 22.73
C ASN A 169 -18.55 0.17 23.34
N PHE A 170 -17.59 -0.21 22.49
CA PHE A 170 -16.28 -0.65 22.92
C PHE A 170 -15.42 0.51 23.42
N MET A 171 -15.47 1.66 22.74
CA MET A 171 -14.65 2.84 23.08
C MET A 171 -15.19 3.64 24.28
N ALA A 172 -16.50 3.61 24.53
CA ALA A 172 -17.12 4.33 25.64
C ALA A 172 -16.48 4.09 27.03
N PRO A 173 -16.30 2.83 27.51
CA PRO A 173 -15.66 2.59 28.80
C PRO A 173 -14.19 3.03 28.83
N ILE A 174 -13.49 3.00 27.69
CA ILE A 174 -12.10 3.46 27.58
C ILE A 174 -12.04 4.98 27.75
N PHE A 175 -12.97 5.72 27.13
CA PHE A 175 -13.06 7.18 27.29
C PHE A 175 -13.41 7.57 28.73
N GLU A 176 -14.36 6.87 29.36
CA GLU A 176 -14.72 7.09 30.77
C GLU A 176 -13.53 6.81 31.69
N ALA A 177 -12.79 5.72 31.47
CA ALA A 177 -11.59 5.39 32.24
C ALA A 177 -10.46 6.43 32.09
N LEU A 178 -10.40 7.12 30.95
CA LEU A 178 -9.46 8.21 30.68
C LEU A 178 -9.97 9.58 31.18
N GLY A 179 -11.18 9.66 31.74
CA GLY A 179 -11.80 10.92 32.17
C GLY A 179 -12.23 11.83 31.02
N LEU A 180 -12.44 11.26 29.83
CA LEU A 180 -12.91 11.97 28.64
C LEU A 180 -14.43 11.86 28.50
N ASN A 181 -15.04 12.78 27.75
CA ASN A 181 -16.46 12.72 27.44
C ASN A 181 -16.78 11.45 26.65
N ARG A 182 -17.85 10.76 27.04
CA ARG A 182 -18.30 9.55 26.34
C ARG A 182 -18.63 9.89 24.88
N PRO A 183 -18.11 9.14 23.90
CA PRO A 183 -18.48 9.34 22.51
C PRO A 183 -19.97 9.02 22.33
N GLU A 184 -20.70 9.94 21.70
CA GLU A 184 -22.14 9.78 21.45
C GLU A 184 -22.40 9.24 20.03
N SER A 185 -21.49 9.51 19.10
CA SER A 185 -21.61 9.13 17.70
C SER A 185 -20.30 8.55 17.14
N THR A 186 -20.42 7.72 16.10
CA THR A 186 -19.27 7.21 15.32
C THR A 186 -18.40 8.36 14.80
N GLN A 187 -18.98 9.53 14.51
CA GLN A 187 -18.22 10.70 14.06
C GLN A 187 -17.17 11.18 15.07
N ASP A 188 -17.39 10.96 16.37
CA ASP A 188 -16.45 11.36 17.42
C ASP A 188 -15.20 10.46 17.44
N ILE A 189 -15.35 9.20 17.02
CA ILE A 189 -14.33 8.15 17.13
C ILE A 189 -13.78 7.67 15.79
N MET A 190 -14.38 8.05 14.65
CA MET A 190 -14.00 7.54 13.33
C MET A 190 -12.53 7.80 12.96
N ARG A 191 -11.89 8.80 13.58
CA ARG A 191 -10.48 9.12 13.38
C ARG A 191 -9.52 8.30 14.24
N ILE A 192 -9.98 7.61 15.28
CA ILE A 192 -9.14 6.85 16.22
C ILE A 192 -8.34 5.75 15.50
N PRO A 193 -8.93 4.89 14.65
CA PRO A 193 -8.16 3.91 13.88
C PRO A 193 -7.12 4.56 12.95
N VAL A 194 -7.41 5.77 12.44
CA VAL A 194 -6.49 6.52 11.57
C VAL A 194 -5.29 7.01 12.37
N PHE A 195 -5.50 7.56 13.57
CA PHE A 195 -4.40 7.96 14.46
C PHE A 195 -3.56 6.78 14.92
N ALA A 196 -4.17 5.64 15.25
CA ALA A 196 -3.44 4.41 15.56
C ALA A 196 -2.54 3.98 14.39
N THR A 197 -3.05 4.09 13.16
CA THR A 197 -2.27 3.81 11.95
C THR A 197 -1.13 4.81 11.75
N LEU A 198 -1.35 6.09 12.07
CA LEU A 198 -0.32 7.13 11.99
C LEU A 198 0.86 6.86 12.92
N ILE A 199 0.60 6.33 14.13
CA ILE A 199 1.64 5.90 15.07
C ILE A 199 2.45 4.74 14.47
N VAL A 200 1.78 3.76 13.87
CA VAL A 200 2.48 2.63 13.22
C VAL A 200 3.26 3.06 11.98
N ALA A 201 2.80 4.09 11.25
CA ALA A 201 3.53 4.67 10.14
C ALA A 201 4.90 5.23 10.55
N LEU A 202 5.05 5.73 11.79
CA LEU A 202 6.36 6.14 12.33
C LEU A 202 7.33 4.97 12.47
N ILE A 203 6.83 3.77 12.78
CA ILE A 203 7.65 2.55 12.83
C ILE A 203 8.13 2.18 11.43
N ALA A 204 7.27 2.31 10.41
CA ALA A 204 7.65 2.09 9.02
C ALA A 204 8.72 3.10 8.56
N ILE A 205 8.57 4.38 8.90
CA ILE A 205 9.59 5.42 8.65
C ILE A 205 10.90 5.04 9.33
N TYR A 206 10.87 4.72 10.61
CA TYR A 206 12.07 4.31 11.36
C TYR A 206 12.77 3.11 10.70
N ALA A 207 12.01 2.09 10.31
CA ALA A 207 12.55 0.92 9.62
C ALA A 207 13.18 1.28 8.27
N ALA A 208 12.53 2.14 7.48
CA ALA A 208 13.02 2.62 6.19
C ALA A 208 14.34 3.40 6.31
N PHE A 209 14.43 4.33 7.26
CA PHE A 209 15.67 5.08 7.53
C PHE A 209 16.81 4.18 8.02
N SER A 210 16.45 3.15 8.77
CA SER A 210 17.38 2.18 9.35
C SER A 210 17.97 1.19 8.33
N MET A 211 17.37 1.05 7.14
CA MET A 211 17.95 0.23 6.06
C MET A 211 19.24 0.83 5.53
N GLU A 212 20.15 -0.02 5.07
CA GLU A 212 21.43 0.38 4.47
C GLU A 212 21.51 -0.09 3.02
N GLU A 213 22.10 0.74 2.17
CA GLU A 213 22.36 0.42 0.77
C GLU A 213 23.86 0.58 0.56
N GLU A 214 24.55 -0.51 0.22
CA GLU A 214 25.97 -0.43 -0.10
C GLU A 214 26.17 0.37 -1.39
N LYS A 215 27.12 1.31 -1.36
CA LYS A 215 27.49 2.08 -2.55
C LYS A 215 28.16 1.15 -3.56
N LYS A 216 27.42 0.60 -4.52
CA LYS A 216 28.03 0.13 -5.76
C LYS A 216 28.67 1.33 -6.46
N GLU A 217 29.98 1.27 -6.66
CA GLU A 217 30.72 2.28 -7.42
C GLU A 217 30.01 2.53 -8.76
N LYS A 218 29.69 3.80 -9.03
CA LYS A 218 29.02 4.22 -10.26
C LYS A 218 29.99 4.04 -11.43
N THR A 219 30.02 2.88 -12.07
CA THR A 219 30.64 2.75 -13.38
C THR A 219 29.65 3.20 -14.47
N ALA A 220 30.13 4.13 -15.31
CA ALA A 220 29.62 4.59 -16.60
C ALA A 220 28.31 5.42 -16.63
N GLU A 221 28.51 6.74 -16.59
CA GLU A 221 27.62 7.78 -17.14
C GLU A 221 27.65 7.72 -18.68
N GLY A 222 26.48 7.66 -19.32
CA GLY A 222 26.36 7.80 -20.79
C GLY A 222 25.23 7.01 -21.45
N GLY A 223 24.88 5.82 -20.93
CA GLY A 223 23.87 4.95 -21.56
C GLY A 223 22.53 4.80 -20.82
N LYS A 224 22.47 5.12 -19.52
CA LYS A 224 21.39 4.69 -18.63
C LYS A 224 20.03 5.34 -18.90
N LEU A 225 19.98 6.61 -19.30
CA LEU A 225 18.72 7.28 -19.68
C LEU A 225 18.09 6.66 -20.93
N ALA A 226 18.91 6.28 -21.92
CA ALA A 226 18.44 5.60 -23.11
C ALA A 226 17.95 4.17 -22.81
N THR A 227 18.62 3.46 -21.89
CA THR A 227 18.19 2.13 -21.44
C THR A 227 16.90 2.18 -20.62
N SER A 228 16.76 3.12 -19.68
CA SER A 228 15.51 3.31 -18.93
C SER A 228 14.35 3.75 -19.84
N MET A 229 14.61 4.61 -20.83
CA MET A 229 13.59 5.02 -21.81
C MET A 229 13.21 3.90 -22.79
N ALA A 230 14.14 2.98 -23.09
CA ALA A 230 13.87 1.77 -23.86
C ALA A 230 13.02 0.76 -23.06
N SER A 231 13.34 0.55 -21.78
CA SER A 231 12.52 -0.26 -20.86
C SER A 231 11.14 0.34 -20.68
N LEU A 232 11.04 1.67 -20.56
CA LEU A 232 9.78 2.41 -20.48
C LEU A 232 8.92 2.21 -21.74
N LYS A 233 9.53 2.26 -22.93
CA LYS A 233 8.85 2.03 -24.21
C LYS A 233 8.40 0.58 -24.36
N LEU A 234 9.20 -0.38 -23.88
CA LEU A 234 8.87 -1.80 -23.89
C LEU A 234 7.71 -2.10 -22.95
N THR A 235 7.74 -1.64 -21.69
CA THR A 235 6.65 -1.83 -20.73
C THR A 235 5.38 -1.11 -21.16
N MET A 236 5.49 0.07 -21.77
CA MET A 236 4.33 0.80 -22.30
C MET A 236 3.72 0.09 -23.53
N ASN A 237 4.54 -0.55 -24.37
CA ASN A 237 4.05 -1.39 -25.45
C ASN A 237 3.41 -2.69 -24.94
N THR A 238 3.99 -3.31 -23.92
CA THR A 238 3.39 -4.48 -23.25
C THR A 238 2.08 -4.10 -22.56
N GLY A 239 2.01 -2.95 -21.90
CA GLY A 239 0.78 -2.42 -21.30
C GLY A 239 -0.31 -2.13 -22.33
N LYS A 240 0.05 -1.54 -23.49
CA LYS A 240 -0.87 -1.38 -24.62
C LYS A 240 -1.37 -2.72 -25.16
N TRP A 241 -0.49 -3.72 -25.26
CA TRP A 241 -0.85 -5.07 -25.69
C TRP A 241 -1.79 -5.76 -24.70
N VAL A 242 -1.50 -5.68 -23.39
CA VAL A 242 -2.36 -6.22 -22.33
C VAL A 242 -3.73 -5.52 -22.33
N LEU A 243 -3.79 -4.20 -22.45
CA LEU A 243 -5.06 -3.48 -22.59
C LEU A 243 -5.83 -3.91 -23.84
N SER A 244 -5.14 -4.08 -24.97
CA SER A 244 -5.76 -4.59 -26.21
C SER A 244 -6.34 -6.00 -26.00
N THR A 245 -5.61 -6.88 -25.31
CA THR A 245 -6.05 -8.25 -25.00
C THR A 245 -7.20 -8.27 -24.00
N LEU A 246 -7.17 -7.44 -22.95
CA LEU A 246 -8.25 -7.33 -21.98
C LEU A 246 -9.54 -6.81 -22.62
N THR A 247 -9.41 -5.81 -23.49
CA THR A 247 -10.53 -5.24 -24.24
C THR A 247 -11.11 -6.28 -25.21
N PHE A 248 -10.26 -7.08 -25.86
CA PHE A 248 -10.68 -8.18 -26.74
C PHE A 248 -11.42 -9.29 -25.96
N CYS A 249 -10.91 -9.69 -24.80
CA CYS A 249 -11.56 -10.69 -23.94
C CYS A 249 -12.91 -10.19 -23.40
N LEU A 250 -13.02 -8.92 -23.01
CA LEU A 250 -14.29 -8.30 -22.60
C LEU A 250 -15.29 -8.23 -23.77
N PHE A 251 -14.82 -7.91 -25.00
CA PHE A 251 -15.66 -7.88 -26.20
C PHE A 251 -16.17 -9.29 -26.59
N CYS A 252 -15.31 -10.30 -26.50
CA CYS A 252 -15.67 -11.70 -26.74
C CYS A 252 -16.67 -12.24 -25.71
N SER A 253 -16.60 -11.81 -24.45
CA SER A 253 -17.55 -12.22 -23.42
C SER A 253 -18.92 -11.52 -23.58
N THR A 254 -18.97 -10.27 -24.04
CA THR A 254 -20.24 -9.61 -24.41
C THR A 254 -20.90 -10.19 -25.66
N THR A 255 -20.11 -10.62 -26.66
CA THR A 255 -20.68 -11.25 -27.87
C THR A 255 -21.10 -12.70 -27.60
N ALA A 256 -20.41 -13.44 -26.73
CA ALA A 256 -20.81 -14.78 -26.28
C ALA A 256 -22.10 -14.77 -25.43
N TYR A 257 -22.40 -13.69 -24.71
CA TYR A 257 -23.66 -13.56 -23.96
C TYR A 257 -24.86 -13.25 -24.86
N SER A 258 -24.63 -12.73 -26.07
CA SER A 258 -25.70 -12.43 -27.05
C SER A 258 -26.11 -13.62 -27.92
N SER A 259 -25.41 -14.76 -27.82
CA SER A 259 -25.58 -15.92 -28.70
C SER A 259 -26.06 -17.20 -28.00
N THR A 260 -26.61 -17.12 -26.78
CA THR A 260 -27.42 -18.22 -26.22
C THR A 260 -28.74 -18.36 -27.00
N PRO A 261 -29.01 -19.50 -27.67
CA PRO A 261 -30.29 -19.74 -28.31
C PRO A 261 -31.38 -19.83 -27.24
N ARG A 262 -32.48 -19.09 -27.42
CA ARG A 262 -33.75 -19.36 -26.72
C ARG A 262 -34.23 -20.74 -27.15
N ALA A 263 -33.88 -21.77 -26.40
CA ALA A 263 -34.49 -23.07 -26.53
C ALA A 263 -35.94 -22.98 -26.02
N CYS A 264 -36.88 -23.36 -26.89
CA CYS A 264 -38.31 -23.44 -26.66
C CYS A 264 -38.64 -24.15 -25.34
N PHE A 265 -39.42 -23.48 -24.48
CA PHE A 265 -40.25 -24.10 -23.47
C PHE A 265 -41.70 -23.75 -23.79
N SER A 266 -42.52 -24.76 -24.08
CA SER A 266 -43.97 -24.87 -23.79
C SER A 266 -44.61 -26.00 -24.63
N PRO A 267 -45.63 -26.70 -24.14
CA PRO A 267 -45.83 -27.28 -22.81
C PRO A 267 -45.73 -28.82 -22.80
#